data_AF-A0A6A6SZL2-F1
#
_entry.id   AF-A0A6A6SZL2-F1
#
_cell.length_a   1.000
_cell.length_b   1.000
_cell.length_c   1.000
_cell.angle_alpha   90.00
_cell.angle_beta   90.00
_cell.angle_gamma   90.00
#
_symmetry.space_group_name_H-M   'P 1'
#
loop_
_entity.id
_entity.type
_entity.pdbx_description
1 polymer ?
#
loop_
_entity_poly.entity_id
_entity_poly.type
_entity_poly.pdbx_seq_one_letter_code
_entity_poly.pdbx_strand_id
1 'polypeptide(L)'
;FSCSYSSTYSYLITHHILREPYHPLHTRIARKHAERQKTGLWWHVTISLDSSKTKVVRTWLRRRLRDAFIAELEARHMTEDGGLSAGSGREDLPRIQELLQTGKSLSLKGSVKLHAQSPLVAAKFVDVRKETGQVIDALLKGL
;
A
#
# COMPACT_ATOMS: atom_id res chain seq x y z
N PHE A 1 -1.46 8.40 -10.40
CA PHE A 1 -0.14 7.89 -9.92
C PHE A 1 0.06 6.50 -10.54
N SER A 2 1.16 5.76 -10.31
CA SER A 2 1.23 4.35 -10.76
C SER A 2 1.17 3.36 -9.61
N CYS A 3 0.54 2.21 -9.85
CA CYS A 3 0.37 1.14 -8.88
C CYS A 3 1.01 -0.16 -9.43
N SER A 4 1.75 -0.87 -8.59
CA SER A 4 2.19 -2.24 -8.88
C SER A 4 1.71 -3.16 -7.77
N TYR A 5 1.02 -4.24 -8.14
CA TYR A 5 0.48 -5.22 -7.20
C TYR A 5 1.11 -6.59 -7.44
N SER A 6 1.25 -7.37 -6.36
CA SER A 6 1.63 -8.76 -6.40
C SER A 6 0.83 -9.50 -5.34
N SER A 7 0.14 -10.57 -5.73
CA SER A 7 -0.64 -11.43 -4.82
C SER A 7 0.24 -12.23 -3.87
N THR A 8 1.50 -12.46 -4.24
CA THR A 8 2.52 -13.05 -3.37
C THR A 8 3.30 -11.95 -2.64
N TYR A 9 3.81 -12.27 -1.45
CA TYR A 9 4.68 -11.37 -0.69
C TYR A 9 6.03 -11.21 -1.40
N SER A 10 6.07 -10.28 -2.34
CA SER A 10 7.26 -9.93 -3.10
C SER A 10 7.79 -8.55 -2.66
N TYR A 11 9.11 -8.41 -2.64
CA TYR A 11 9.76 -7.14 -2.33
C TYR A 11 9.78 -6.23 -3.55
N LEU A 12 8.68 -5.49 -3.76
CA LEU A 12 8.56 -4.54 -4.87
C LEU A 12 9.51 -3.33 -4.75
N ILE A 13 10.12 -3.13 -3.59
CA ILE A 13 11.35 -2.34 -3.39
C ILE A 13 12.45 -3.29 -2.94
N THR A 14 13.53 -3.37 -3.72
CA THR A 14 14.75 -4.06 -3.28
C THR A 14 15.66 -3.07 -2.55
N HIS A 15 16.06 -3.41 -1.34
CA HIS A 15 17.10 -2.67 -0.62
C HIS A 15 18.45 -2.92 -1.29
N HIS A 16 19.22 -1.88 -1.64
CA HIS A 16 20.51 -2.04 -2.34
C HIS A 16 21.50 -2.95 -1.59
N ILE A 17 21.59 -2.79 -0.25
CA ILE A 17 22.41 -3.66 0.62
C ILE A 17 22.04 -5.16 0.51
N LEU A 18 20.78 -5.51 0.23
CA LEU A 18 20.42 -6.93 0.02
C LEU A 18 20.97 -7.48 -1.31
N ARG A 19 21.22 -6.61 -2.28
CA ARG A 19 21.80 -7.00 -3.58
C ARG A 19 23.31 -7.14 -3.52
N GLU A 20 23.97 -6.58 -2.51
CA GLU A 20 25.43 -6.58 -2.37
C GLU A 20 25.84 -7.46 -1.18
N PRO A 21 26.27 -8.72 -1.43
CA PRO A 21 26.67 -9.63 -0.36
C PRO A 21 27.88 -9.15 0.45
N TYR A 22 28.77 -8.38 -0.19
CA TYR A 22 29.99 -7.84 0.43
C TYR A 22 29.75 -6.59 1.27
N HIS A 23 28.53 -6.05 1.27
CA HIS A 23 28.22 -4.89 2.10
C HIS A 23 28.27 -5.30 3.58
N PRO A 24 28.95 -4.55 4.48
CA PRO A 24 29.15 -4.97 5.87
C PRO A 24 27.84 -5.15 6.65
N LEU A 25 26.78 -4.45 6.26
CA LEU A 25 25.44 -4.59 6.85
C LEU A 25 24.58 -5.68 6.20
N HIS A 26 25.06 -6.39 5.17
CA HIS A 26 24.27 -7.36 4.41
C HIS A 26 23.62 -8.41 5.31
N THR A 27 24.42 -9.12 6.11
CA THR A 27 23.94 -10.19 7.01
C THR A 27 22.82 -9.70 7.93
N ARG A 28 22.97 -8.50 8.49
CA ARG A 28 21.97 -7.92 9.41
C ARG A 28 20.67 -7.58 8.70
N ILE A 29 20.75 -6.98 7.51
CA ILE A 29 19.57 -6.57 6.74
C ILE A 29 18.87 -7.79 6.15
N ALA A 30 19.63 -8.76 5.63
CA ALA A 30 19.10 -10.04 5.14
C ALA A 30 18.30 -10.76 6.23
N ARG A 31 18.83 -10.84 7.45
CA ARG A 31 18.12 -11.44 8.58
C ARG A 31 16.81 -10.70 8.91
N LYS A 32 16.85 -9.36 9.01
CA LYS A 32 15.65 -8.55 9.25
C LYS A 32 14.58 -8.74 8.16
N HIS A 33 15.00 -8.89 6.91
CA HIS A 33 14.08 -9.17 5.81
C HIS A 33 13.51 -10.58 5.89
N ALA A 34 14.29 -11.59 6.27
CA ALA A 34 13.79 -12.95 6.48
C ALA A 34 12.79 -13.05 7.64
N GLU A 35 13.04 -12.30 8.72
CA GLU A 35 12.19 -12.23 9.93
C GLU A 35 10.87 -11.46 9.70
N ARG A 36 10.72 -10.73 8.58
CA ARG A 36 9.52 -9.92 8.33
C ARG A 36 8.29 -10.83 8.18
N GLN A 37 7.33 -10.65 9.09
CA GLN A 37 6.09 -11.41 9.08
C GLN A 37 5.30 -11.16 7.77
N LYS A 38 4.96 -12.25 7.08
CA LYS A 38 4.17 -12.25 5.84
C LYS A 38 2.67 -12.23 6.16
N THR A 39 2.27 -11.23 6.93
CA THR A 39 0.89 -11.01 7.37
C THR A 39 0.40 -9.67 6.81
N GLY A 40 -0.87 -9.64 6.39
CA GLY A 40 -1.53 -8.45 5.86
C GLY A 40 -1.01 -7.99 4.49
N LEU A 41 -1.18 -6.69 4.23
CA LEU A 41 -0.81 -6.02 3.00
C LEU A 41 0.54 -5.33 3.15
N TRP A 42 1.54 -5.76 2.40
CA TRP A 42 2.84 -5.09 2.33
C TRP A 42 2.78 -3.94 1.33
N TRP A 43 2.36 -2.77 1.79
CA TRP A 43 2.29 -1.60 0.92
C TRP A 43 3.35 -0.55 1.24
N HIS A 44 3.67 0.27 0.25
CA HIS A 44 4.56 1.41 0.41
C HIS A 44 4.33 2.45 -0.68
N VAL A 45 4.70 3.69 -0.37
CA VAL A 45 4.65 4.82 -1.31
C VAL A 45 6.07 5.25 -1.67
N THR A 46 6.43 5.10 -2.93
CA THR A 46 7.66 5.62 -3.52
C THR A 46 7.43 6.92 -4.26
N ILE A 47 8.50 7.65 -4.52
CA ILE A 47 8.48 8.87 -5.31
C ILE A 47 9.78 9.00 -6.10
N SER A 48 9.70 9.42 -7.36
CA SER A 48 10.90 9.72 -8.16
C SER A 48 11.48 11.09 -7.78
N LEU A 49 12.79 11.25 -7.92
CA LEU A 49 13.45 12.57 -7.86
C LEU A 49 12.94 13.51 -8.97
N ASP A 50 12.47 12.94 -10.09
CA ASP A 50 11.94 13.71 -11.23
C ASP A 50 10.57 14.33 -10.95
N SER A 51 9.88 13.90 -9.89
CA SER A 51 8.56 14.44 -9.54
C SER A 51 8.59 15.92 -9.13
N SER A 52 9.70 16.37 -8.52
CA SER A 52 9.95 17.77 -8.20
C SER A 52 11.39 17.96 -7.75
N LYS A 53 12.01 19.09 -8.10
CA LYS A 53 13.35 19.47 -7.62
C LYS A 53 13.39 19.70 -6.11
N THR A 54 12.27 20.14 -5.53
CA THR A 54 12.20 20.52 -4.11
C THR A 54 11.86 19.33 -3.22
N LYS A 55 12.70 19.06 -2.22
CA LYS A 55 12.50 17.97 -1.23
C LYS A 55 11.17 18.08 -0.50
N VAL A 56 10.75 19.30 -0.14
CA VAL A 56 9.48 19.56 0.56
C VAL A 56 8.30 19.07 -0.27
N VAL A 57 8.26 19.42 -1.56
CA VAL A 57 7.21 18.97 -2.48
C VAL A 57 7.21 17.45 -2.61
N ARG A 58 8.38 16.82 -2.74
CA ARG A 58 8.47 15.35 -2.80
C ARG A 58 7.94 14.68 -1.54
N THR A 59 8.31 15.17 -0.36
CA THR A 59 7.81 14.65 0.91
C THR A 59 6.31 14.87 1.05
N TRP A 60 5.82 16.04 0.68
CA TRP A 60 4.40 16.37 0.69
C TRP A 60 3.58 15.47 -0.24
N LEU A 61 4.03 15.22 -1.46
CA LEU A 61 3.40 14.27 -2.39
C LEU A 61 3.30 12.86 -1.83
N ARG A 62 4.41 12.37 -1.24
CA ARG A 62 4.43 11.04 -0.61
C ARG A 62 3.40 10.95 0.53
N ARG A 63 3.35 11.97 1.39
CA ARG A 63 2.38 12.03 2.50
C ARG A 63 0.95 12.09 1.96
N ARG A 64 0.67 12.98 1.02
CA ARG A 64 -0.64 13.13 0.39
C ARG A 64 -1.18 11.81 -0.19
N LEU A 65 -0.35 11.05 -0.90
CA LEU A 65 -0.75 9.75 -1.46
C LEU A 65 -0.92 8.68 -0.37
N ARG A 66 -0.05 8.69 0.66
CA ARG A 66 -0.17 7.81 1.82
C ARG A 66 -1.47 8.08 2.57
N ASP A 67 -1.76 9.33 2.86
CA ASP A 67 -2.93 9.77 3.63
C ASP A 67 -4.22 9.48 2.86
N ALA A 68 -4.22 9.69 1.53
CA ALA A 68 -5.34 9.28 0.68
C ALA A 68 -5.57 7.76 0.71
N PHE A 69 -4.51 6.96 0.68
CA PHE A 69 -4.62 5.50 0.74
C PHE A 69 -5.14 5.01 2.10
N ILE A 70 -4.63 5.56 3.20
CA ILE A 70 -5.10 5.22 4.56
C ILE A 70 -6.56 5.63 4.74
N ALA A 71 -6.92 6.87 4.39
CA ALA A 71 -8.30 7.35 4.52
C ALA A 71 -9.30 6.48 3.75
N GLU A 72 -8.91 5.97 2.58
CA GLU A 72 -9.74 5.06 1.77
C GLU A 72 -9.80 3.63 2.30
N LEU A 73 -8.78 3.16 3.02
CA LEU A 73 -8.83 1.90 3.76
C LEU A 73 -9.73 2.02 5.00
N GLU A 74 -9.59 3.10 5.76
CA GLU A 74 -10.39 3.39 6.95
C GLU A 74 -11.87 3.57 6.59
N ALA A 75 -12.18 4.25 5.48
CA ALA A 75 -13.54 4.38 4.96
C ALA A 75 -14.18 3.04 4.58
N ARG A 76 -13.36 2.00 4.32
CA ARG A 76 -13.80 0.63 4.07
C ARG A 76 -13.61 -0.29 5.28
N HIS A 77 -13.37 0.31 6.45
CA HIS A 77 -13.19 -0.37 7.72
C HIS A 77 -12.01 -1.35 7.77
N MET A 78 -10.95 -1.07 7.00
CA MET A 78 -9.72 -1.84 7.02
C MET A 78 -8.64 -1.09 7.80
N THR A 79 -7.84 -1.84 8.55
CA THR A 79 -6.61 -1.37 9.17
C THR A 79 -5.57 -1.04 8.09
N GLU A 80 -4.56 -0.24 8.42
CA GLU A 80 -3.44 0.08 7.51
C GLU A 80 -2.77 -1.18 6.92
N ASP A 81 -2.74 -2.28 7.66
CA ASP A 81 -2.19 -3.56 7.20
C ASP A 81 -3.17 -4.38 6.32
N GLY A 82 -4.30 -3.81 5.92
CA GLY A 82 -5.31 -4.50 5.11
C GLY A 82 -6.08 -5.60 5.85
N GLY A 83 -5.98 -5.64 7.19
CA GLY A 83 -6.87 -6.44 8.04
C GLY A 83 -8.20 -5.73 8.29
N LEU A 84 -9.21 -6.46 8.77
CA LEU A 84 -10.47 -5.83 9.20
C LEU A 84 -10.26 -5.10 10.53
N SER A 85 -10.77 -3.88 10.63
CA SER A 85 -10.76 -3.14 11.89
C SER A 85 -11.85 -3.66 12.84
N ALA A 86 -11.45 -4.02 14.06
CA ALA A 86 -12.27 -4.71 15.06
C ALA A 86 -13.48 -3.91 15.61
N GLY A 87 -13.68 -2.66 15.16
CA GLY A 87 -14.76 -1.77 15.62
C GLY A 87 -15.78 -1.40 14.56
N SER A 88 -15.71 -1.99 13.36
CA SER A 88 -16.68 -1.71 12.30
C SER A 88 -17.86 -2.68 12.38
N GLY A 89 -19.07 -2.13 12.41
CA GLY A 89 -20.30 -2.90 12.35
C GLY A 89 -20.24 -3.90 11.21
N ARG A 90 -20.53 -5.16 11.52
CA ARG A 90 -20.57 -6.31 10.60
C ARG A 90 -21.60 -6.17 9.46
N GLU A 91 -22.19 -4.98 9.29
CA GLU A 91 -23.49 -4.77 8.62
C GLU A 91 -23.45 -3.67 7.52
N ASP A 92 -22.43 -2.79 7.47
CA ASP A 92 -22.51 -1.57 6.63
C ASP A 92 -22.01 -1.73 5.18
N LEU A 93 -21.47 -2.90 4.81
CA LEU A 93 -21.09 -3.18 3.42
C LEU A 93 -21.68 -4.52 2.98
N PRO A 94 -22.70 -4.55 2.11
CA PRO A 94 -23.29 -5.80 1.60
C PRO A 94 -22.22 -6.71 0.97
N ARG A 95 -21.15 -6.11 0.44
CA ARG A 95 -20.01 -6.80 -0.18
C ARG A 95 -19.05 -7.47 0.82
N ILE A 96 -18.90 -6.93 2.03
CA ILE A 96 -18.15 -7.58 3.11
C ILE A 96 -18.91 -8.80 3.60
N GLN A 97 -20.25 -8.70 3.63
CA GLN A 97 -21.14 -9.80 4.01
C GLN A 97 -21.11 -10.95 2.98
N GLU A 98 -21.10 -10.65 1.68
CA GLU A 98 -20.91 -11.65 0.60
C GLU A 98 -19.55 -12.37 0.68
N LEU A 99 -18.47 -11.62 0.97
CA LEU A 99 -17.13 -12.19 1.14
C LEU A 99 -17.00 -13.03 2.42
N LEU A 100 -17.69 -12.65 3.50
CA LEU A 100 -17.80 -13.41 4.74
C LEU A 100 -18.54 -14.75 4.52
N GLN A 101 -19.62 -14.75 3.74
CA GLN A 101 -20.37 -15.97 3.39
C GLN A 101 -19.55 -16.94 2.53
N THR A 102 -18.56 -16.45 1.79
CA THR A 102 -17.69 -17.25 0.92
C THR A 102 -16.52 -17.90 1.69
N GLY A 103 -16.36 -17.64 2.99
CA GLY A 103 -15.31 -18.24 3.82
C GLY A 103 -13.87 -17.86 3.45
N LYS A 104 -13.67 -16.90 2.55
CA LYS A 104 -12.34 -16.38 2.19
C LYS A 104 -11.91 -15.33 3.20
N SER A 105 -10.69 -15.47 3.73
CA SER A 105 -10.13 -14.52 4.69
C SER A 105 -10.16 -13.09 4.13
N LEU A 106 -10.94 -12.18 4.74
CA LEU A 106 -11.12 -10.77 4.36
C LEU A 106 -9.88 -9.88 4.57
N SER A 107 -8.70 -10.47 4.68
CA SER A 107 -7.46 -9.74 4.78
C SER A 107 -6.88 -9.55 3.38
N LEU A 108 -6.66 -8.30 2.99
CA LEU A 108 -5.85 -7.97 1.82
C LEU A 108 -4.45 -8.55 2.07
N LYS A 109 -4.01 -9.41 1.15
CA LYS A 109 -2.71 -10.08 1.20
C LYS A 109 -1.89 -9.70 -0.02
N GLY A 110 -0.57 -9.74 0.15
CA GLY A 110 0.40 -9.50 -0.91
C GLY A 110 1.11 -8.17 -0.76
N SER A 111 1.68 -7.68 -1.85
CA SER A 111 2.50 -6.48 -1.88
C SER A 111 1.94 -5.43 -2.83
N VAL A 112 1.89 -4.17 -2.39
CA VAL A 112 1.47 -3.02 -3.19
C VAL A 112 2.57 -1.97 -3.20
N LYS A 113 2.90 -1.47 -4.39
CA LYS A 113 3.75 -0.29 -4.58
C LYS A 113 2.92 0.80 -5.19
N LEU A 114 2.81 1.92 -4.50
CA LEU A 114 2.31 3.16 -5.06
C LEU A 114 3.50 4.03 -5.43
N HIS A 115 3.55 4.55 -6.64
CA HIS A 115 4.60 5.45 -7.10
C HIS A 115 4.00 6.82 -7.44
N ALA A 116 4.34 7.81 -6.63
CA ALA A 116 3.93 9.20 -6.85
C ALA A 116 4.66 9.79 -8.05
N GLN A 117 3.90 10.37 -8.97
CA GLN A 117 4.38 11.00 -10.21
C GLN A 117 4.13 12.52 -10.17
N SER A 118 4.83 13.27 -11.02
CA SER A 118 4.71 14.74 -11.13
C SER A 118 3.26 15.27 -11.29
N PRO A 119 2.36 14.63 -12.09
CA PRO A 119 0.99 15.10 -12.23
C PRO A 119 0.19 15.17 -10.91
N LEU A 120 0.61 14.42 -9.89
CA LEU A 120 -0.01 14.42 -8.57
C LEU A 120 0.14 15.77 -7.83
N VAL A 121 1.08 16.62 -8.25
CA VAL A 121 1.29 17.96 -7.65
C VAL A 121 0.09 18.86 -7.89
N ALA A 122 -0.45 18.85 -9.11
CA ALA A 122 -1.57 19.70 -9.52
C ALA A 122 -2.94 19.06 -9.25
N ALA A 123 -3.00 17.73 -9.09
CA ALA A 123 -4.24 17.01 -8.85
C ALA A 123 -4.90 17.41 -7.52
N LYS A 124 -6.23 17.61 -7.49
CA LYS A 124 -6.95 17.90 -6.24
C LYS A 124 -7.01 16.66 -5.37
N PHE A 125 -7.09 16.85 -4.06
CA PHE A 125 -7.04 15.74 -3.11
C PHE A 125 -8.23 14.80 -3.27
N VAL A 126 -9.39 15.35 -3.62
CA VAL A 126 -10.61 14.59 -3.93
C VAL A 126 -10.38 13.63 -5.11
N ASP A 127 -9.70 14.09 -6.16
CA ASP A 127 -9.41 13.25 -7.32
C ASP A 127 -8.41 12.13 -6.98
N VAL A 128 -7.40 12.46 -6.16
CA VAL A 128 -6.43 11.47 -5.66
C VAL A 128 -7.11 10.40 -4.81
N ARG A 129 -8.04 10.80 -3.93
CA ARG A 129 -8.84 9.86 -3.14
C ARG A 129 -9.70 8.97 -4.02
N LYS A 130 -10.37 9.53 -5.03
CA LYS A 130 -11.19 8.76 -5.97
C LYS A 130 -10.37 7.71 -6.73
N GLU A 131 -9.21 8.08 -7.27
CA GLU A 131 -8.31 7.16 -7.98
C GLU A 131 -7.78 6.07 -7.02
N THR A 132 -7.41 6.45 -5.80
CA THR A 132 -6.93 5.52 -4.77
C THR A 132 -8.04 4.57 -4.30
N GLY A 133 -9.27 5.07 -4.19
CA GLY A 133 -10.44 4.27 -3.90
C GLY A 133 -10.67 3.21 -4.96
N GLN A 134 -10.56 3.56 -6.24
CA GLN A 134 -10.68 2.58 -7.33
C GLN A 134 -9.61 1.48 -7.25
N VAL A 135 -8.38 1.83 -6.86
CA VAL A 135 -7.30 0.85 -6.65
C VAL A 135 -7.65 -0.12 -5.52
N ILE A 136 -8.15 0.38 -4.38
CA ILE A 136 -8.54 -0.47 -3.26
C ILE A 136 -9.75 -1.34 -3.62
N ASP A 137 -10.75 -0.79 -4.34
CA ASP A 137 -11.87 -1.58 -4.82
C ASP A 137 -11.41 -2.69 -5.77
N ALA A 138 -10.41 -2.41 -6.61
CA ALA A 138 -9.82 -3.44 -7.46
C ALA A 138 -9.05 -4.49 -6.63
N LEU A 139 -8.28 -4.08 -5.62
CA LEU A 139 -7.61 -5.01 -4.69
C LEU A 139 -8.61 -5.90 -3.93
N LEU A 140 -9.75 -5.34 -3.51
CA LEU A 140 -10.83 -6.07 -2.84
C LEU A 140 -11.60 -7.01 -3.77
N LYS A 141 -11.84 -6.57 -5.00
CA LYS A 141 -12.40 -7.42 -6.06
C LYS A 141 -11.41 -8.52 -6.48
N GLY A 142 -10.15 -8.37 -6.11
CA GLY A 142 -9.08 -9.28 -6.47
C GLY A 142 -8.74 -9.16 -7.94
N LEU A 143 -8.36 -7.95 -8.37
CA LEU A 143 -7.53 -7.74 -9.55
C LEU A 143 -6.54 -8.92 -9.72
#